data_AF-A0A246K0T2-F1
#
_entry.id   AF-A0A246K0T2-F1
#
_cell.length_a   1.000
_cell.length_b   1.000
_cell.length_c   1.000
_cell.angle_alpha   90.00
_cell.angle_beta   90.00
_cell.angle_gamma   90.00
#
_symmetry.space_group_name_H-M   'P 1'
#
loop_
_entity.id
_entity.type
_entity.pdbx_description
1 polymer ?
#
loop_
_entity_poly.entity_id
_entity_poly.type
_entity_poly.pdbx_seq_one_letter_code
_entity_poly.pdbx_strand_id
1 'polypeptide(L)'
;MTSTPISRIVRKALISSIALVAPVAAIAQPTLIRDVRVFDGVDVHEKRSVLIDGNRIVEDDFRGPAPGDAWVVTCAGCTLMPGLIDAHVHAYAGLDDALMFGVTSVFDMFTLPTMTAASRARTAAHLNPGEADLYSAGILATAPGGHGTQFGIDVPTLTAPEKADAWVAARIAEGSDYIKIVVEEGGGVIGRSLPTLDQRIVTALVEAAHRRDKLAVVHTITKAAAQVAIAAGADGLVHFFADAPVDAEMLAAMKERGMFVSPTFAVFESFAGRGGSGELAEHAGFATLLGREAVANLSAATESDRIGAFAPAMQANILALTNADIPILAGSDAPNPGTWFGVSLHRELELLVQSGLSPQQALVAATSAPAQAFGIAGHGRIADGAFADLLLVRGDPTRDIAATRDIVEVWKDGQSAEPLRTERREQIAAASAQGGTAKPLPQDGRIATFAQTGETVMIEAPFGSWNVSTDAMMGGKSTAQASLTPDGALRLTGTVAEGSFAQWAGISWMPGERMMAPANLSSATGIAFRIRGSASGPGVMGFSEAGGQQPALSQIEIGENWRDVTVPFADLPRFDSSGTTMLLIGMFSPGDYSIEVDQIRLVVE
;
A
#
# COMPACT_ATOMS: atom_id res chain seq x y z
N MET A 1 53.92 -47.58 -36.81
CA MET A 1 52.67 -48.38 -36.80
C MET A 1 52.90 -49.50 -35.79
N THR A 2 52.24 -49.63 -34.64
CA THR A 2 50.85 -49.33 -34.27
C THR A 2 50.67 -49.34 -32.73
N SER A 3 49.88 -48.36 -32.26
CA SER A 3 48.95 -48.31 -31.11
C SER A 3 49.26 -48.99 -29.76
N THR A 4 49.29 -48.14 -28.72
CA THR A 4 49.07 -48.45 -27.29
C THR A 4 47.62 -48.10 -26.89
N PRO A 5 46.92 -48.85 -26.00
CA PRO A 5 45.61 -48.43 -25.50
C PRO A 5 45.65 -47.83 -24.08
N ILE A 6 45.02 -46.64 -23.98
CA ILE A 6 44.06 -46.17 -22.97
C ILE A 6 44.41 -46.38 -21.48
N SER A 7 44.86 -45.31 -20.82
CA SER A 7 44.83 -45.14 -19.36
C SER A 7 43.55 -44.43 -18.91
N ARG A 8 42.90 -44.97 -17.88
CA ARG A 8 41.74 -44.38 -17.18
C ARG A 8 42.20 -43.19 -16.33
N ILE A 9 41.67 -42.00 -16.60
CA ILE A 9 41.79 -40.82 -15.73
C ILE A 9 40.68 -40.87 -14.67
N VAL A 10 41.08 -41.00 -13.41
CA VAL A 10 40.21 -40.78 -12.24
C VAL A 10 40.14 -39.27 -11.99
N ARG A 11 38.98 -38.64 -12.25
CA ARG A 11 38.70 -37.27 -11.80
C ARG A 11 38.43 -37.29 -10.30
N LYS A 12 39.32 -36.70 -9.50
CA LYS A 12 39.04 -36.30 -8.12
C LYS A 12 38.06 -35.11 -8.15
N ALA A 13 36.85 -35.30 -7.64
CA ALA A 13 35.93 -34.21 -7.35
C ALA A 13 36.36 -33.54 -6.04
N LEU A 14 36.73 -32.26 -6.10
CA LEU A 14 36.83 -31.40 -4.92
C LEU A 14 35.40 -31.06 -4.48
N ILE A 15 34.95 -31.62 -3.36
CA ILE A 15 33.73 -31.17 -2.69
C ILE A 15 34.14 -29.98 -1.82
N SER A 16 33.78 -28.77 -2.26
CA SER A 16 33.93 -27.57 -1.46
C SER A 16 32.73 -27.50 -0.52
N SER A 17 32.95 -27.84 0.75
CA SER A 17 31.94 -27.74 1.81
C SER A 17 31.74 -26.26 2.18
N ILE A 18 30.80 -25.58 1.52
CA ILE A 18 30.29 -24.30 2.03
C ILE A 18 29.40 -24.63 3.23
N ALA A 19 29.95 -24.46 4.43
CA ALA A 19 29.14 -24.45 5.64
C ALA A 19 28.23 -23.21 5.57
N LEU A 20 26.93 -23.42 5.41
CA LEU A 20 25.92 -22.41 5.69
C LEU A 20 26.05 -22.07 7.18
N VAL A 21 26.76 -20.99 7.51
CA VAL A 21 26.65 -20.35 8.81
C VAL A 21 25.32 -19.60 8.75
N ALA A 22 24.29 -20.16 9.38
CA ALA A 22 23.08 -19.39 9.65
C ALA A 22 23.49 -18.12 10.42
N PRO A 23 22.97 -16.93 10.05
CA PRO A 23 23.27 -15.73 10.81
C PRO A 23 22.79 -15.96 12.24
N VAL A 24 23.72 -15.97 13.19
CA VAL A 24 23.38 -15.87 14.60
C VAL A 24 22.77 -14.49 14.74
N ALA A 25 21.46 -14.42 14.98
CA ALA A 25 20.80 -13.16 15.32
C ALA A 25 21.59 -12.55 16.48
N ALA A 26 22.20 -11.38 16.26
CA ALA A 26 22.83 -10.65 17.33
C ALA A 26 21.73 -10.40 18.38
N ILE A 27 21.94 -10.86 19.61
CA ILE A 27 21.02 -10.58 20.71
C ILE A 27 21.04 -9.06 20.87
N ALA A 28 19.93 -8.41 20.56
CA ALA A 28 19.79 -6.97 20.73
C ALA A 28 20.07 -6.62 22.19
N GLN A 29 20.89 -5.58 22.42
CA GLN A 29 21.13 -5.07 23.76
C GLN A 29 19.78 -4.71 24.43
N PRO A 30 19.58 -4.99 25.73
CA PRO A 30 18.35 -4.61 26.42
C PRO A 30 18.09 -3.10 26.31
N THR A 31 16.82 -2.68 26.33
CA THR A 31 16.45 -1.26 26.31
C THR A 31 15.68 -0.91 27.57
N LEU A 32 16.12 0.13 28.29
CA LEU A 32 15.43 0.66 29.46
C LEU A 32 14.88 2.05 29.15
N ILE A 33 13.57 2.15 28.98
CA ILE A 33 12.88 3.43 28.84
C ILE A 33 12.53 3.93 30.23
N ARG A 34 13.21 4.97 30.70
CA ARG A 34 13.28 5.31 32.13
C ARG A 34 12.49 6.56 32.49
N ASP A 35 11.70 6.44 33.56
CA ASP A 35 11.05 7.55 34.25
C ASP A 35 10.15 8.43 33.34
N VAL A 36 9.43 7.81 32.41
CA VAL A 36 8.50 8.46 31.46
C VAL A 36 7.04 8.27 31.88
N ARG A 37 6.12 9.04 31.31
CA ARG A 37 4.69 8.71 31.35
C ARG A 37 4.45 7.47 30.49
N VAL A 38 3.60 6.55 30.95
CA VAL A 38 3.23 5.34 30.21
C VAL A 38 1.71 5.29 30.08
N PHE A 39 1.19 5.28 28.85
CA PHE A 39 -0.15 4.80 28.57
C PHE A 39 -0.03 3.32 28.23
N ASP A 40 -0.60 2.42 29.04
CA ASP A 40 -0.33 0.98 28.91
C ASP A 40 -1.22 0.26 27.87
N GLY A 41 -1.95 1.03 27.07
CA GLY A 41 -3.02 0.56 26.18
C GLY A 41 -4.41 0.65 26.80
N VAL A 42 -4.52 0.87 28.12
CA VAL A 42 -5.79 1.13 28.82
C VAL A 42 -5.63 2.28 29.81
N ASP A 43 -4.67 2.16 30.74
CA ASP A 43 -4.48 3.10 31.85
C ASP A 43 -3.27 4.01 31.63
N VAL A 44 -3.29 5.18 32.28
CA VAL A 44 -2.19 6.15 32.26
C VAL A 44 -1.43 6.10 33.58
N HIS A 45 -0.12 5.95 33.49
CA HIS A 45 0.81 5.95 34.61
C HIS A 45 1.76 7.14 34.46
N GLU A 46 1.67 8.11 35.37
CA GLU A 46 2.44 9.36 35.26
C GLU A 46 3.96 9.17 35.27
N LYS A 47 4.46 8.08 35.85
CA LYS A 47 5.89 7.80 35.94
C LYS A 47 6.19 6.32 36.13
N ARG A 48 6.68 5.67 35.07
CA ARG A 48 7.18 4.29 35.08
C ARG A 48 8.48 4.16 34.30
N SER A 49 9.17 3.04 34.49
CA SER A 49 10.27 2.64 33.61
C SER A 49 9.96 1.27 33.01
N VAL A 50 10.15 1.12 31.71
CA VAL A 50 9.85 -0.12 30.98
C VAL A 50 11.17 -0.75 30.54
N LEU A 51 11.41 -2.00 30.92
CA LEU A 51 12.58 -2.77 30.51
C LEU A 51 12.20 -3.76 29.41
N ILE A 52 12.95 -3.71 28.31
CA ILE A 52 12.82 -4.55 27.12
C ILE A 52 14.07 -5.43 27.02
N ASP A 53 13.87 -6.71 26.74
CA ASP A 53 14.95 -7.65 26.40
C ASP A 53 14.49 -8.53 25.22
N GLY A 54 15.31 -8.58 24.16
CA GLY A 54 14.89 -9.15 22.88
C GLY A 54 13.64 -8.46 22.34
N ASN A 55 12.60 -9.24 22.01
CA ASN A 55 11.33 -8.74 21.49
C ASN A 55 10.23 -8.59 22.54
N ARG A 56 10.56 -8.62 23.84
CA ARG A 56 9.59 -8.63 24.93
C ARG A 56 9.81 -7.51 25.92
N ILE A 57 8.71 -7.06 26.50
CA ILE A 57 8.71 -6.27 27.73
C ILE A 57 8.92 -7.25 28.89
N VAL A 58 10.05 -7.11 29.60
CA VAL A 58 10.38 -7.98 30.73
C VAL A 58 9.77 -7.46 32.03
N GLU A 59 9.73 -6.14 32.20
CA GLU A 59 9.13 -5.48 33.36
C GLU A 59 8.55 -4.12 32.93
N ASP A 60 7.25 -3.93 33.12
CA ASP A 60 6.52 -2.71 32.74
C ASP A 60 6.66 -1.53 33.73
N ASP A 61 7.26 -1.79 34.91
CA ASP A 61 7.56 -0.79 35.94
C ASP A 61 8.89 -1.09 36.67
N PHE A 62 9.95 -1.27 35.89
CA PHE A 62 11.30 -1.55 36.38
C PHE A 62 11.82 -0.51 37.39
N ARG A 63 12.15 -0.97 38.61
CA ARG A 63 12.67 -0.09 39.70
C ARG A 63 14.19 -0.22 39.95
N GLY A 64 14.89 -1.07 39.22
CA GLY A 64 16.30 -1.38 39.43
C GLY A 64 17.31 -0.39 38.81
N PRO A 65 18.62 -0.64 39.00
CA PRO A 65 19.66 -0.03 38.16
C PRO A 65 19.58 -0.55 36.72
N ALA A 66 20.03 0.22 35.74
CA ALA A 66 20.07 -0.22 34.34
C ALA A 66 20.87 -1.54 34.22
N PRO A 67 20.31 -2.60 33.59
CA PRO A 67 21.03 -3.87 33.44
C PRO A 67 22.20 -3.74 32.46
N GLY A 68 23.40 -4.21 32.84
CA GLY A 68 24.52 -4.40 31.92
C GLY A 68 24.81 -3.22 30.99
N ASP A 69 24.77 -3.49 29.68
CA ASP A 69 24.96 -2.55 28.57
C ASP A 69 23.64 -2.01 27.99
N ALA A 70 22.55 -2.03 28.78
CA ALA A 70 21.24 -1.60 28.31
C ALA A 70 21.26 -0.19 27.72
N TRP A 71 20.58 -0.01 26.59
CA TRP A 71 20.30 1.30 26.02
C TRP A 71 19.28 2.02 26.90
N VAL A 72 19.74 3.01 27.66
CA VAL A 72 18.87 3.80 28.54
C VAL A 72 18.29 4.98 27.76
N VAL A 73 16.98 4.98 27.60
CA VAL A 73 16.22 6.05 26.94
C VAL A 73 15.52 6.88 28.01
N THR A 74 15.80 8.18 28.03
CA THR A 74 15.10 9.15 28.89
C THR A 74 14.52 10.24 28.03
N CYS A 75 13.26 10.60 28.25
CA CYS A 75 12.67 11.78 27.62
C CYS A 75 11.74 12.52 28.60
N ALA A 76 12.16 13.70 29.02
CA ALA A 76 11.34 14.56 29.85
C ALA A 76 10.10 15.03 29.08
N GLY A 77 8.92 14.86 29.67
CA GLY A 77 7.65 15.25 29.05
C GLY A 77 7.19 14.35 27.90
N CYS A 78 7.85 13.23 27.63
CA CYS A 78 7.36 12.23 26.70
C CYS A 78 6.35 11.27 27.36
N THR A 79 5.58 10.62 26.50
CA THR A 79 4.69 9.51 26.84
C THR A 79 5.04 8.29 25.99
N LEU A 80 5.28 7.16 26.64
CA LEU A 80 5.43 5.85 26.01
C LEU A 80 4.04 5.20 25.92
N MET A 81 3.76 4.54 24.80
CA MET A 81 2.53 3.81 24.55
C MET A 81 2.80 2.56 23.70
N PRO A 82 1.88 1.58 23.65
CA PRO A 82 1.94 0.54 22.64
C PRO A 82 2.02 1.17 21.25
N GLY A 83 2.69 0.49 20.31
CA GLY A 83 2.59 0.82 18.91
C GLY A 83 1.13 0.84 18.46
N LEU A 84 0.81 1.77 17.58
CA LEU A 84 -0.55 1.94 17.08
C LEU A 84 -0.93 0.75 16.19
N ILE A 85 -2.22 0.45 16.15
CA ILE A 85 -2.80 -0.62 15.36
C ILE A 85 -3.86 -0.01 14.44
N ASP A 86 -3.70 -0.19 13.14
CA ASP A 86 -4.68 0.21 12.13
C ASP A 86 -5.63 -0.97 11.83
N ALA A 87 -6.88 -0.86 12.25
CA ALA A 87 -7.88 -1.92 12.14
C ALA A 87 -8.46 -2.07 10.72
N HIS A 88 -8.10 -1.21 9.76
CA HIS A 88 -8.61 -1.30 8.39
C HIS A 88 -7.65 -0.67 7.40
N VAL A 89 -6.97 -1.49 6.62
CA VAL A 89 -6.16 -1.07 5.47
C VAL A 89 -6.37 -2.00 4.27
N HIS A 90 -5.79 -1.65 3.15
CA HIS A 90 -5.60 -2.47 1.95
C HIS A 90 -4.10 -2.62 1.70
N ALA A 91 -3.46 -3.53 2.44
CA ALA A 91 -2.00 -3.60 2.57
C ALA A 91 -1.34 -4.45 1.48
N TYR A 92 -1.45 -3.99 0.23
CA TYR A 92 -0.67 -4.55 -0.88
C TYR A 92 0.79 -4.01 -0.94
N ALA A 93 1.09 -2.98 -0.13
CA ALA A 93 2.38 -2.34 0.06
C ALA A 93 2.36 -1.52 1.37
N GLY A 94 3.43 -0.76 1.66
CA GLY A 94 3.41 0.35 2.63
C GLY A 94 3.44 -0.05 4.12
N LEU A 95 3.82 -1.29 4.45
CA LEU A 95 3.97 -1.72 5.84
C LEU A 95 5.17 -1.06 6.54
N ASP A 96 6.20 -0.70 5.78
CA ASP A 96 7.33 0.11 6.25
C ASP A 96 6.90 1.55 6.53
N ASP A 97 6.07 2.14 5.66
CA ASP A 97 5.45 3.46 5.90
C ASP A 97 4.59 3.43 7.17
N ALA A 98 3.74 2.40 7.35
CA ALA A 98 2.97 2.22 8.58
C ALA A 98 3.87 2.27 9.83
N LEU A 99 4.95 1.47 9.83
CA LEU A 99 5.89 1.43 10.96
C LEU A 99 6.59 2.78 11.18
N MET A 100 7.03 3.45 10.13
CA MET A 100 7.67 4.76 10.26
C MET A 100 6.76 5.80 10.91
N PHE A 101 5.44 5.70 10.74
CA PHE A 101 4.46 6.57 11.40
C PHE A 101 3.92 5.99 12.72
N GLY A 102 4.61 5.01 13.32
CA GLY A 102 4.27 4.50 14.65
C GLY A 102 3.15 3.46 14.69
N VAL A 103 2.70 2.97 13.53
CA VAL A 103 1.75 1.87 13.41
C VAL A 103 2.51 0.56 13.28
N THR A 104 2.46 -0.27 14.31
CA THR A 104 3.25 -1.52 14.39
C THR A 104 2.48 -2.76 13.94
N SER A 105 1.15 -2.65 13.78
CA SER A 105 0.32 -3.73 13.23
C SER A 105 -0.84 -3.18 12.40
N VAL A 106 -1.21 -3.89 11.35
CA VAL A 106 -2.29 -3.51 10.45
C VAL A 106 -3.20 -4.70 10.11
N PHE A 107 -4.49 -4.40 9.91
CA PHE A 107 -5.52 -5.35 9.50
C PHE A 107 -5.96 -5.09 8.06
N ASP A 108 -5.47 -5.91 7.13
CA ASP A 108 -5.80 -5.85 5.71
C ASP A 108 -7.17 -6.47 5.40
N MET A 109 -8.05 -5.66 4.81
CA MET A 109 -9.42 -6.06 4.53
C MET A 109 -9.62 -6.68 3.15
N PHE A 110 -8.69 -6.47 2.22
CA PHE A 110 -8.74 -7.10 0.90
C PHE A 110 -7.43 -6.94 0.14
N THR A 111 -6.68 -8.03 0.02
CA THR A 111 -5.49 -8.14 -0.83
C THR A 111 -5.34 -9.59 -1.32
N LEU A 112 -4.73 -9.79 -2.50
CA LEU A 112 -4.42 -11.13 -2.99
C LEU A 112 -3.43 -11.86 -2.05
N PRO A 113 -3.69 -13.12 -1.65
CA PRO A 113 -2.82 -13.86 -0.73
C PRO A 113 -1.36 -13.94 -1.19
N THR A 114 -1.12 -13.98 -2.50
CA THR A 114 0.23 -14.02 -3.08
C THR A 114 1.03 -12.75 -2.82
N MET A 115 0.38 -11.60 -2.63
CA MET A 115 1.05 -10.32 -2.37
C MET A 115 1.43 -10.19 -0.89
N THR A 116 0.66 -10.77 0.02
CA THR A 116 0.86 -10.63 1.48
C THR A 116 1.64 -11.79 2.11
N ALA A 117 1.84 -12.90 1.40
CA ALA A 117 2.44 -14.13 1.93
C ALA A 117 3.79 -13.92 2.64
N ALA A 118 4.68 -13.10 2.06
CA ALA A 118 6.00 -12.86 2.64
C ALA A 118 5.95 -12.07 3.95
N SER A 119 5.17 -10.98 4.00
CA SER A 119 4.99 -10.15 5.20
C SER A 119 4.27 -10.93 6.31
N ARG A 120 3.25 -11.73 5.95
CA ARG A 120 2.56 -12.59 6.91
C ARG A 120 3.47 -13.67 7.50
N ALA A 121 4.37 -14.25 6.70
CA ALA A 121 5.35 -15.21 7.21
C ALA A 121 6.33 -14.55 8.20
N ARG A 122 6.73 -13.29 7.99
CA ARG A 122 7.55 -12.53 8.95
C ARG A 122 6.79 -12.19 10.22
N THR A 123 5.53 -11.75 10.10
CA THR A 123 4.63 -11.49 11.22
C THR A 123 4.49 -12.74 12.10
N ALA A 124 4.21 -13.91 11.50
CA ALA A 124 4.08 -15.17 12.23
C ALA A 124 5.38 -15.62 12.92
N ALA A 125 6.53 -15.13 12.46
CA ALA A 125 7.83 -15.41 13.07
C ALA A 125 8.22 -14.41 14.17
N HIS A 126 7.49 -13.29 14.32
CA HIS A 126 7.85 -12.16 15.20
C HIS A 126 9.28 -11.67 14.97
N LEU A 127 9.64 -11.56 13.68
CA LEU A 127 10.95 -11.13 13.19
C LEU A 127 10.75 -10.08 12.10
N ASN A 128 10.17 -8.95 12.47
CA ASN A 128 9.69 -7.95 11.53
C ASN A 128 10.15 -6.52 11.82
N PRO A 129 11.44 -6.25 12.16
CA PRO A 129 11.86 -4.94 12.66
C PRO A 129 11.79 -3.78 11.65
N GLY A 130 11.51 -4.07 10.37
CA GLY A 130 11.48 -3.08 9.29
C GLY A 130 10.09 -2.77 8.73
N GLU A 131 9.03 -3.42 9.22
CA GLU A 131 7.66 -3.18 8.74
C GLU A 131 6.63 -3.52 9.84
N ALA A 132 5.41 -3.03 9.68
CA ALA A 132 4.29 -3.40 10.55
C ALA A 132 3.92 -4.89 10.39
N ASP A 133 3.42 -5.49 11.47
CA ASP A 133 2.81 -6.82 11.42
C ASP A 133 1.51 -6.79 10.61
N LEU A 134 1.31 -7.80 9.77
CA LEU A 134 0.19 -7.87 8.83
C LEU A 134 -0.73 -9.04 9.14
N TYR A 135 -2.00 -8.73 9.40
CA TYR A 135 -3.10 -9.69 9.51
C TYR A 135 -4.12 -9.43 8.40
N SER A 136 -4.50 -10.44 7.62
CA SER A 136 -5.24 -10.22 6.37
C SER A 136 -6.50 -11.07 6.27
N ALA A 137 -7.58 -10.46 5.76
CA ALA A 137 -8.78 -11.16 5.32
C ALA A 137 -8.58 -11.94 4.01
N GLY A 138 -7.49 -11.68 3.27
CA GLY A 138 -7.28 -12.19 1.93
C GLY A 138 -8.37 -11.66 0.97
N ILE A 139 -8.94 -12.55 0.17
CA ILE A 139 -10.00 -12.19 -0.78
C ILE A 139 -11.34 -12.02 -0.05
N LEU A 140 -12.00 -10.87 -0.25
CA LEU A 140 -13.31 -10.57 0.31
C LEU A 140 -14.45 -11.38 -0.33
N ALA A 141 -15.53 -11.61 0.41
CA ALA A 141 -16.77 -12.21 -0.10
C ALA A 141 -17.69 -11.14 -0.71
N THR A 142 -18.11 -11.34 -1.96
CA THR A 142 -18.98 -10.39 -2.68
C THR A 142 -19.87 -11.07 -3.71
N ALA A 143 -20.87 -10.35 -4.20
CA ALA A 143 -21.78 -10.78 -5.26
C ALA A 143 -21.14 -10.60 -6.66
N PRO A 144 -21.62 -11.30 -7.70
CA PRO A 144 -21.20 -11.02 -9.08
C PRO A 144 -21.39 -9.53 -9.44
N GLY A 145 -20.30 -8.87 -9.85
CA GLY A 145 -20.29 -7.43 -10.15
C GLY A 145 -20.39 -6.53 -8.92
N GLY A 146 -20.37 -7.09 -7.71
CA GLY A 146 -20.42 -6.33 -6.46
C GLY A 146 -19.10 -5.65 -6.11
N HIS A 147 -19.11 -4.89 -5.02
CA HIS A 147 -17.93 -4.17 -4.57
C HIS A 147 -16.76 -5.13 -4.30
N GLY A 148 -15.57 -4.72 -4.73
CA GLY A 148 -14.33 -5.50 -4.78
C GLY A 148 -14.01 -6.05 -6.18
N THR A 149 -15.02 -6.26 -7.03
CA THR A 149 -14.81 -6.79 -8.40
C THR A 149 -14.40 -5.70 -9.40
N GLN A 150 -14.61 -4.42 -9.09
CA GLN A 150 -14.31 -3.30 -9.98
C GLN A 150 -12.81 -3.03 -10.20
N PHE A 151 -11.94 -3.68 -9.43
CA PHE A 151 -10.51 -3.37 -9.39
C PHE A 151 -9.65 -4.21 -10.36
N GLY A 152 -10.28 -4.99 -11.25
CA GLY A 152 -9.57 -5.82 -12.22
C GLY A 152 -8.88 -7.05 -11.61
N ILE A 153 -9.22 -7.37 -10.35
CA ILE A 153 -8.78 -8.56 -9.64
C ILE A 153 -9.85 -9.64 -9.81
N ASP A 154 -9.43 -10.88 -10.09
CA ASP A 154 -10.36 -12.01 -10.12
C ASP A 154 -10.79 -12.37 -8.69
N VAL A 155 -12.06 -12.10 -8.37
CA VAL A 155 -12.66 -12.31 -7.06
C VAL A 155 -13.72 -13.41 -7.16
N PRO A 156 -13.59 -14.55 -6.46
CA PRO A 156 -14.61 -15.58 -6.45
C PRO A 156 -15.91 -15.05 -5.80
N THR A 157 -16.97 -14.95 -6.60
CA THR A 157 -18.25 -14.38 -6.16
C THR A 157 -19.27 -15.44 -5.75
N LEU A 158 -20.29 -15.03 -4.99
CA LEU A 158 -21.31 -15.91 -4.43
C LEU A 158 -22.72 -15.50 -4.88
N THR A 159 -23.52 -16.49 -5.24
CA THR A 159 -24.94 -16.32 -5.64
C THR A 159 -25.91 -17.18 -4.84
N ALA A 160 -25.40 -18.03 -3.95
CA ALA A 160 -26.23 -18.97 -3.17
C ALA A 160 -25.56 -19.32 -1.83
N PRO A 161 -26.33 -19.42 -0.73
CA PRO A 161 -25.78 -19.66 0.62
C PRO A 161 -25.09 -21.02 0.76
N GLU A 162 -25.49 -22.03 -0.02
CA GLU A 162 -24.91 -23.37 0.03
C GLU A 162 -23.43 -23.40 -0.43
N LYS A 163 -22.95 -22.31 -1.06
CA LYS A 163 -21.55 -22.15 -1.48
C LYS A 163 -20.67 -21.50 -0.41
N ALA A 164 -21.27 -20.90 0.62
CA ALA A 164 -20.54 -20.14 1.63
C ALA A 164 -19.50 -20.97 2.37
N ASP A 165 -19.84 -22.21 2.77
CA ASP A 165 -18.93 -23.05 3.55
C ASP A 165 -17.64 -23.40 2.80
N ALA A 166 -17.78 -23.83 1.53
CA ALA A 166 -16.64 -24.13 0.67
C ALA A 166 -15.82 -22.89 0.36
N TRP A 167 -16.48 -21.74 0.17
CA TRP A 167 -15.81 -20.47 -0.08
C TRP A 167 -14.97 -20.03 1.12
N VAL A 168 -15.52 -20.08 2.33
CA VAL A 168 -14.78 -19.74 3.57
C VAL A 168 -13.63 -20.71 3.81
N ALA A 169 -13.85 -22.01 3.58
CA ALA A 169 -12.79 -23.01 3.69
C ALA A 169 -11.61 -22.71 2.75
N ALA A 170 -11.89 -22.25 1.52
CA ALA A 170 -10.85 -21.86 0.56
C ALA A 170 -10.06 -20.63 1.03
N ARG A 171 -10.72 -19.58 1.55
CA ARG A 171 -10.03 -18.40 2.10
C ARG A 171 -9.11 -18.74 3.26
N ILE A 172 -9.58 -19.59 4.18
CA ILE A 172 -8.75 -20.04 5.31
C ILE A 172 -7.56 -20.87 4.80
N ALA A 173 -7.76 -21.72 3.80
CA ALA A 173 -6.67 -22.50 3.19
C ALA A 173 -5.65 -21.62 2.44
N GLU A 174 -6.07 -20.49 1.89
CA GLU A 174 -5.20 -19.45 1.32
C GLU A 174 -4.48 -18.63 2.40
N GLY A 175 -4.90 -18.77 3.65
CA GLY A 175 -4.25 -18.22 4.82
C GLY A 175 -5.00 -17.07 5.49
N SER A 176 -6.25 -16.75 5.12
CA SER A 176 -6.99 -15.64 5.76
C SER A 176 -7.06 -15.78 7.29
N ASP A 177 -6.72 -14.69 7.98
CA ASP A 177 -6.72 -14.60 9.44
C ASP A 177 -8.15 -14.46 9.97
N TYR A 178 -9.02 -13.80 9.20
CA TYR A 178 -10.47 -13.58 9.41
C TYR A 178 -11.18 -13.47 8.04
N ILE A 179 -12.50 -13.35 8.02
CA ILE A 179 -13.30 -13.29 6.78
C ILE A 179 -13.89 -11.89 6.61
N LYS A 180 -13.58 -11.23 5.47
CA LYS A 180 -14.24 -9.98 5.06
C LYS A 180 -15.45 -10.28 4.17
N ILE A 181 -16.59 -9.67 4.47
CA ILE A 181 -17.83 -9.78 3.70
C ILE A 181 -18.28 -8.39 3.27
N VAL A 182 -18.80 -8.27 2.04
CA VAL A 182 -19.26 -7.00 1.50
C VAL A 182 -20.78 -6.95 1.44
N VAL A 183 -21.37 -5.99 2.16
CA VAL A 183 -22.79 -5.63 2.07
C VAL A 183 -22.89 -4.14 1.75
N GLU A 184 -23.16 -3.83 0.49
CA GLU A 184 -23.22 -2.46 -0.03
C GLU A 184 -24.56 -2.24 -0.73
N GLU A 185 -25.60 -2.01 0.08
CA GLU A 185 -26.95 -1.78 -0.42
C GLU A 185 -27.14 -0.31 -0.84
N GLY A 186 -27.57 -0.09 -2.08
CA GLY A 186 -28.33 1.10 -2.45
C GLY A 186 -27.57 2.33 -2.93
N GLY A 187 -26.24 2.30 -3.07
CA GLY A 187 -25.44 3.31 -3.78
C GLY A 187 -25.63 4.79 -3.46
N GLY A 188 -26.42 5.15 -2.44
CA GLY A 188 -26.83 6.52 -2.15
C GLY A 188 -25.74 7.33 -1.45
N VAL A 189 -24.92 6.68 -0.62
CA VAL A 189 -23.89 7.34 0.21
C VAL A 189 -22.66 7.71 -0.61
N ILE A 190 -22.08 6.75 -1.35
CA ILE A 190 -20.90 6.97 -2.20
C ILE A 190 -21.30 7.24 -3.67
N GLY A 191 -22.59 7.12 -4.00
CA GLY A 191 -23.11 7.46 -5.32
C GLY A 191 -23.01 6.37 -6.39
N ARG A 192 -22.68 5.13 -6.01
CA ARG A 192 -22.52 3.98 -6.92
C ARG A 192 -23.35 2.80 -6.42
N SER A 193 -24.35 2.38 -7.19
CA SER A 193 -25.12 1.17 -6.87
C SER A 193 -24.43 -0.04 -7.48
N LEU A 194 -23.96 -0.95 -6.63
CA LEU A 194 -23.41 -2.24 -7.05
C LEU A 194 -24.29 -3.38 -6.54
N PRO A 195 -24.34 -4.53 -7.23
CA PRO A 195 -24.92 -5.76 -6.68
C PRO A 195 -24.32 -6.10 -5.32
N THR A 196 -25.13 -6.63 -4.42
CA THR A 196 -24.67 -7.03 -3.09
C THR A 196 -25.22 -8.38 -2.67
N LEU A 197 -24.62 -8.96 -1.64
CA LEU A 197 -25.00 -10.27 -1.11
C LEU A 197 -26.34 -10.16 -0.38
N ASP A 198 -27.22 -11.14 -0.58
CA ASP A 198 -28.44 -11.25 0.21
C ASP A 198 -28.17 -11.74 1.64
N GLN A 199 -29.11 -11.46 2.55
CA GLN A 199 -29.02 -11.84 3.97
C GLN A 199 -28.68 -13.32 4.21
N ARG A 200 -29.23 -14.23 3.40
CA ARG A 200 -29.03 -15.68 3.60
C ARG A 200 -27.59 -16.06 3.28
N ILE A 201 -27.00 -15.47 2.25
CA ILE A 201 -25.58 -15.68 1.93
C ILE A 201 -24.69 -15.10 3.03
N VAL A 202 -24.96 -13.88 3.50
CA VAL A 202 -24.19 -13.24 4.57
C VAL A 202 -24.24 -14.08 5.84
N THR A 203 -25.42 -14.55 6.25
CA THR A 203 -25.60 -15.44 7.42
C THR A 203 -24.80 -16.74 7.25
N ALA A 204 -24.89 -17.39 6.08
CA ALA A 204 -24.16 -18.63 5.83
C ALA A 204 -22.64 -18.46 5.84
N LEU A 205 -22.12 -17.29 5.43
CA LEU A 205 -20.71 -16.94 5.48
C LEU A 205 -20.23 -16.73 6.93
N VAL A 206 -20.99 -15.97 7.73
CA VAL A 206 -20.69 -15.75 9.15
C VAL A 206 -20.67 -17.08 9.91
N GLU A 207 -21.71 -17.90 9.77
CA GLU A 207 -21.77 -19.21 10.40
C GLU A 207 -20.61 -20.13 9.97
N ALA A 208 -20.20 -20.06 8.70
CA ALA A 208 -19.07 -20.84 8.18
C ALA A 208 -17.72 -20.38 8.74
N ALA A 209 -17.56 -19.08 8.98
CA ALA A 209 -16.38 -18.52 9.64
C ALA A 209 -16.32 -18.94 11.11
N HIS A 210 -17.43 -18.79 11.85
CA HIS A 210 -17.52 -19.16 13.27
C HIS A 210 -17.30 -20.66 13.51
N ARG A 211 -17.79 -21.54 12.62
CA ARG A 211 -17.50 -23.00 12.69
C ARG A 211 -16.01 -23.34 12.60
N ARG A 212 -15.18 -22.38 12.21
CA ARG A 212 -13.72 -22.53 12.02
C ARG A 212 -12.94 -21.56 12.92
N ASP A 213 -13.58 -21.05 13.96
CA ASP A 213 -13.00 -20.10 14.91
C ASP A 213 -12.41 -18.85 14.25
N LYS A 214 -13.06 -18.38 13.18
CA LYS A 214 -12.70 -17.16 12.45
C LYS A 214 -13.74 -16.08 12.64
N LEU A 215 -13.26 -14.85 12.83
CA LEU A 215 -14.12 -13.65 12.81
C LEU A 215 -14.65 -13.41 11.39
N ALA A 216 -15.85 -12.85 11.31
CA ALA A 216 -16.49 -12.34 10.11
C ALA A 216 -16.77 -10.83 10.27
N VAL A 217 -16.05 -10.01 9.50
CA VAL A 217 -16.19 -8.55 9.49
C VAL A 217 -16.90 -8.10 8.22
N VAL A 218 -17.81 -7.14 8.34
CA VAL A 218 -18.71 -6.77 7.24
C VAL A 218 -18.54 -5.31 6.85
N HIS A 219 -18.21 -5.07 5.58
CA HIS A 219 -18.28 -3.74 4.97
C HIS A 219 -19.74 -3.31 4.93
N THR A 220 -20.05 -2.16 5.55
CA THR A 220 -21.39 -1.55 5.52
C THR A 220 -21.27 -0.04 5.51
N ILE A 221 -22.02 0.64 4.65
CA ILE A 221 -22.06 2.12 4.58
C ILE A 221 -23.45 2.71 4.84
N THR A 222 -24.48 1.87 4.86
CA THR A 222 -25.88 2.25 5.13
C THR A 222 -26.43 1.50 6.34
N LYS A 223 -27.43 2.08 6.99
CA LYS A 223 -28.09 1.47 8.16
C LYS A 223 -28.75 0.14 7.81
N ALA A 224 -29.31 0.01 6.60
CA ALA A 224 -29.89 -1.23 6.11
C ALA A 224 -28.83 -2.34 5.98
N ALA A 225 -27.67 -2.04 5.40
CA ALA A 225 -26.55 -2.97 5.33
C ALA A 225 -26.03 -3.37 6.72
N ALA A 226 -25.97 -2.42 7.66
CA ALA A 226 -25.60 -2.70 9.04
C ALA A 226 -26.60 -3.63 9.74
N GLN A 227 -27.91 -3.45 9.51
CA GLN A 227 -28.94 -4.35 10.04
C GLN A 227 -28.79 -5.77 9.49
N VAL A 228 -28.44 -5.91 8.20
CA VAL A 228 -28.14 -7.21 7.59
C VAL A 228 -26.97 -7.91 8.29
N ALA A 229 -25.88 -7.18 8.51
CA ALA A 229 -24.68 -7.69 9.18
C ALA A 229 -24.94 -8.08 10.65
N ILE A 230 -25.65 -7.23 11.41
CA ILE A 230 -26.03 -7.50 12.80
C ILE A 230 -26.94 -8.73 12.89
N ALA A 231 -27.93 -8.84 12.01
CA ALA A 231 -28.84 -9.99 11.98
C ALA A 231 -28.13 -11.29 11.59
N ALA A 232 -27.11 -11.22 10.73
CA ALA A 232 -26.28 -12.35 10.35
C ALA A 232 -25.34 -12.82 11.49
N GLY A 233 -25.13 -11.99 12.51
CA GLY A 233 -24.24 -12.28 13.64
C GLY A 233 -22.78 -11.94 13.36
N ALA A 234 -22.49 -10.96 12.51
CA ALA A 234 -21.12 -10.50 12.26
C ALA A 234 -20.40 -10.09 13.55
N ASP A 235 -19.08 -10.26 13.59
CA ASP A 235 -18.24 -9.87 14.73
C ASP A 235 -17.93 -8.36 14.73
N GLY A 236 -17.88 -7.76 13.54
CA GLY A 236 -17.60 -6.34 13.43
C GLY A 236 -18.11 -5.70 12.16
N LEU A 237 -18.45 -4.41 12.27
CA LEU A 237 -18.68 -3.55 11.12
C LEU A 237 -17.37 -2.84 10.77
N VAL A 238 -17.03 -2.85 9.50
CA VAL A 238 -15.87 -2.14 8.95
C VAL A 238 -16.38 -1.09 7.98
N HIS A 239 -15.95 0.15 8.20
CA HIS A 239 -16.80 1.33 8.10
C HIS A 239 -18.01 1.22 9.05
N PHE A 240 -19.08 1.96 8.76
CA PHE A 240 -20.35 1.90 9.46
C PHE A 240 -21.42 2.63 8.66
N PHE A 241 -22.63 2.69 9.19
CA PHE A 241 -23.75 3.37 8.56
C PHE A 241 -23.67 4.90 8.73
N ALA A 242 -23.48 5.59 7.61
CA ALA A 242 -23.40 7.05 7.58
C ALA A 242 -24.77 7.73 7.46
N ASP A 243 -25.73 7.06 6.80
CA ASP A 243 -26.96 7.64 6.27
C ASP A 243 -28.07 7.90 7.30
N ALA A 244 -28.01 7.28 8.47
CA ALA A 244 -29.07 7.36 9.48
C ALA A 244 -28.55 7.17 10.91
N PRO A 245 -29.26 7.66 11.94
CA PRO A 245 -28.89 7.43 13.32
C PRO A 245 -29.08 5.98 13.76
N VAL A 246 -28.20 5.50 14.64
CA VAL A 246 -28.34 4.22 15.33
C VAL A 246 -29.56 4.25 16.23
N ASP A 247 -30.27 3.12 16.33
CA ASP A 247 -31.38 2.97 17.27
C ASP A 247 -31.03 2.02 18.42
N ALA A 248 -31.87 2.05 19.45
CA ALA A 248 -31.65 1.28 20.67
C ALA A 248 -31.66 -0.24 20.44
N GLU A 249 -32.41 -0.71 19.45
CA GLU A 249 -32.47 -2.15 19.11
C GLU A 249 -31.15 -2.60 18.49
N MET A 250 -30.60 -1.83 17.55
CA MET A 250 -29.27 -2.09 16.98
C MET A 250 -28.18 -2.04 18.06
N LEU A 251 -28.19 -1.03 18.94
CA LEU A 251 -27.21 -0.94 20.03
C LEU A 251 -27.28 -2.16 20.96
N ALA A 252 -28.49 -2.57 21.35
CA ALA A 252 -28.69 -3.73 22.21
C ALA A 252 -28.19 -5.02 21.53
N ALA A 253 -28.53 -5.22 20.25
CA ALA A 253 -28.10 -6.40 19.49
C ALA A 253 -26.57 -6.45 19.30
N MET A 254 -25.94 -5.32 18.99
CA MET A 254 -24.49 -5.23 18.86
C MET A 254 -23.78 -5.50 20.19
N LYS A 255 -24.28 -4.92 21.29
CA LYS A 255 -23.73 -5.15 22.64
C LYS A 255 -23.89 -6.60 23.09
N GLU A 256 -25.06 -7.20 22.92
CA GLU A 256 -25.33 -8.60 23.28
C GLU A 256 -24.37 -9.56 22.57
N ARG A 257 -24.02 -9.25 21.33
CA ARG A 257 -23.12 -10.06 20.49
C ARG A 257 -21.64 -9.74 20.70
N GLY A 258 -21.30 -8.69 21.44
CA GLY A 258 -19.92 -8.23 21.61
C GLY A 258 -19.30 -7.71 20.30
N MET A 259 -20.12 -7.11 19.43
CA MET A 259 -19.65 -6.59 18.13
C MET A 259 -18.73 -5.38 18.31
N PHE A 260 -17.81 -5.17 17.38
CA PHE A 260 -17.02 -3.94 17.27
C PHE A 260 -17.36 -3.13 16.01
N VAL A 261 -16.90 -1.88 15.94
CA VAL A 261 -17.04 -1.00 14.77
C VAL A 261 -15.72 -0.31 14.44
N SER A 262 -15.31 -0.36 13.18
CA SER A 262 -14.18 0.42 12.65
C SER A 262 -14.70 1.50 11.70
N PRO A 263 -14.86 2.77 12.12
CA PRO A 263 -15.57 3.79 11.34
C PRO A 263 -14.86 4.25 10.08
N THR A 264 -13.53 4.26 10.07
CA THR A 264 -12.70 4.75 8.95
C THR A 264 -13.03 6.16 8.49
N PHE A 265 -13.17 7.10 9.42
CA PHE A 265 -13.49 8.48 9.08
C PHE A 265 -12.49 9.15 8.14
N ALA A 266 -11.21 8.78 8.21
CA ALA A 266 -10.18 9.32 7.32
C ALA A 266 -10.56 9.21 5.84
N VAL A 267 -11.05 8.04 5.38
CA VAL A 267 -11.49 7.88 3.98
C VAL A 267 -12.83 8.58 3.69
N PHE A 268 -13.74 8.65 4.66
CA PHE A 268 -15.00 9.38 4.50
C PHE A 268 -14.79 10.90 4.34
N GLU A 269 -13.73 11.49 4.92
CA GLU A 269 -13.37 12.88 4.65
C GLU A 269 -12.98 13.10 3.19
N SER A 270 -12.15 12.23 2.62
CA SER A 270 -11.77 12.28 1.21
C SER A 270 -12.97 12.09 0.27
N PHE A 271 -13.87 11.17 0.62
CA PHE A 271 -15.12 10.98 -0.09
C PHE A 271 -16.12 12.13 0.03
N ALA A 272 -15.89 13.05 0.96
CA ALA A 272 -16.62 14.30 1.10
C ALA A 272 -15.85 15.51 0.52
N GLY A 273 -14.81 15.25 -0.29
CA GLY A 273 -14.00 16.29 -0.92
C GLY A 273 -13.13 17.08 0.05
N ARG A 274 -12.90 16.59 1.27
CA ARG A 274 -12.06 17.24 2.27
C ARG A 274 -10.66 16.64 2.26
N GLY A 275 -9.65 17.50 2.27
CA GLY A 275 -8.24 17.11 2.28
C GLY A 275 -7.86 16.33 3.54
N GLY A 276 -8.41 16.66 4.72
CA GLY A 276 -8.27 15.88 5.97
C GLY A 276 -6.82 15.46 6.26
N SER A 277 -6.49 14.21 5.91
CA SER A 277 -5.13 13.64 6.00
C SER A 277 -4.08 14.38 5.16
N GLY A 278 -4.47 15.09 4.10
CA GLY A 278 -3.61 15.97 3.31
C GLY A 278 -2.93 17.07 4.14
N GLU A 279 -3.59 17.58 5.18
CA GLU A 279 -2.97 18.55 6.11
C GLU A 279 -1.79 17.95 6.88
N LEU A 280 -1.78 16.62 7.07
CA LEU A 280 -0.68 15.90 7.72
C LEU A 280 0.56 15.80 6.83
N ALA A 281 0.42 15.98 5.51
CA ALA A 281 1.56 15.96 4.60
C ALA A 281 2.54 17.13 4.86
N GLU A 282 2.03 18.24 5.38
CA GLU A 282 2.83 19.43 5.74
C GLU A 282 3.33 19.41 7.19
N HIS A 283 2.88 18.45 8.00
CA HIS A 283 3.27 18.38 9.40
C HIS A 283 4.77 18.09 9.51
N ALA A 284 5.52 18.91 10.26
CA ALA A 284 6.98 18.82 10.34
C ALA A 284 7.49 17.42 10.76
N GLY A 285 6.74 16.73 11.62
CA GLY A 285 7.05 15.36 12.06
C GLY A 285 6.87 14.27 10.99
N PHE A 286 6.12 14.55 9.92
CA PHE A 286 5.76 13.57 8.88
C PHE A 286 6.29 13.92 7.49
N ALA A 287 6.34 15.22 7.15
CA ALA A 287 6.74 15.70 5.82
C ALA A 287 8.09 15.15 5.33
N THR A 288 9.03 14.92 6.26
CA THR A 288 10.37 14.39 5.94
C THR A 288 10.40 12.88 5.65
N LEU A 289 9.29 12.17 5.88
CA LEU A 289 9.14 10.73 5.67
C LEU A 289 8.18 10.38 4.52
N LEU A 290 7.43 11.36 4.02
CA LEU A 290 6.47 11.18 2.94
C LEU A 290 7.13 11.40 1.58
N GLY A 291 7.15 10.33 0.77
CA GLY A 291 7.54 10.41 -0.64
C GLY A 291 6.47 11.10 -1.49
N ARG A 292 6.81 11.43 -2.75
CA ARG A 292 5.88 12.13 -3.67
C ARG A 292 4.57 11.37 -3.89
N GLU A 293 4.62 10.05 -4.00
CA GLU A 293 3.43 9.20 -4.14
C GLU A 293 2.50 9.34 -2.93
N ALA A 294 3.05 9.24 -1.71
CA ALA A 294 2.30 9.41 -0.47
C ALA A 294 1.66 10.80 -0.39
N VAL A 295 2.41 11.85 -0.70
CA VAL A 295 1.90 13.24 -0.73
C VAL A 295 0.79 13.40 -1.78
N ALA A 296 0.97 12.85 -2.98
CA ALA A 296 -0.03 12.92 -4.04
C ALA A 296 -1.31 12.19 -3.66
N ASN A 297 -1.20 11.00 -3.05
CA ASN A 297 -2.36 10.22 -2.63
C ASN A 297 -3.10 10.88 -1.46
N LEU A 298 -2.38 11.41 -0.46
CA LEU A 298 -2.97 12.19 0.64
C LEU A 298 -3.69 13.45 0.16
N SER A 299 -3.20 14.05 -0.93
CA SER A 299 -3.82 15.24 -1.54
C SER A 299 -4.96 14.90 -2.49
N ALA A 300 -5.16 13.62 -2.82
CA ALA A 300 -6.26 13.19 -3.66
C ALA A 300 -7.57 13.33 -2.89
N ALA A 301 -8.53 14.05 -3.44
CA ALA A 301 -9.88 14.14 -2.91
C ALA A 301 -10.86 13.77 -4.03
N THR A 302 -11.99 13.16 -3.65
CA THR A 302 -13.07 12.95 -4.62
C THR A 302 -13.89 14.23 -4.79
N GLU A 303 -14.40 14.51 -5.98
CA GLU A 303 -15.16 15.73 -6.28
C GLU A 303 -16.58 15.76 -5.66
N SER A 304 -16.95 14.82 -4.78
CA SER A 304 -18.33 14.66 -4.28
C SER A 304 -18.47 15.07 -2.82
N ASP A 305 -19.47 15.90 -2.49
CA ASP A 305 -19.84 16.22 -1.10
C ASP A 305 -21.04 15.39 -0.60
N ARG A 306 -21.37 14.27 -1.26
CA ARG A 306 -22.53 13.44 -0.89
C ARG A 306 -22.41 12.90 0.52
N ILE A 307 -21.19 12.59 0.95
CA ILE A 307 -20.90 12.06 2.29
C ILE A 307 -20.84 13.17 3.33
N GLY A 308 -20.44 14.40 2.96
CA GLY A 308 -20.34 15.51 3.90
C GLY A 308 -21.67 15.85 4.59
N ALA A 309 -22.78 15.69 3.87
CA ALA A 309 -24.13 15.84 4.43
C ALA A 309 -24.43 14.91 5.61
N PHE A 310 -23.74 13.78 5.71
CA PHE A 310 -23.95 12.77 6.74
C PHE A 310 -22.99 12.90 7.93
N ALA A 311 -22.02 13.83 7.89
CA ALA A 311 -21.03 14.01 8.96
C ALA A 311 -21.64 14.16 10.37
N PRO A 312 -22.74 14.90 10.59
CA PRO A 312 -23.36 14.98 11.91
C PRO A 312 -23.94 13.65 12.40
N ALA A 313 -24.58 12.87 11.51
CA ALA A 313 -25.13 11.56 11.86
C ALA A 313 -24.01 10.56 12.18
N MET A 314 -22.94 10.62 11.38
CA MET A 314 -21.73 9.84 11.57
C MET A 314 -21.10 10.05 12.96
N GLN A 315 -20.87 11.31 13.36
CA GLN A 315 -20.33 11.64 14.68
C GLN A 315 -21.27 11.20 15.81
N ALA A 316 -22.57 11.46 15.67
CA ALA A 316 -23.57 11.08 16.67
C ALA A 316 -23.64 9.56 16.88
N ASN A 317 -23.49 8.78 15.81
CA ASN A 317 -23.48 7.32 15.87
C ASN A 317 -22.26 6.80 16.62
N ILE A 318 -21.07 7.34 16.37
CA ILE A 318 -19.86 6.92 17.10
C ILE A 318 -19.96 7.23 18.58
N LEU A 319 -20.48 8.40 18.94
CA LEU A 319 -20.75 8.73 20.34
C LEU A 319 -21.78 7.75 20.96
N ALA A 320 -22.86 7.43 20.25
CA ALA A 320 -23.89 6.51 20.73
C ALA A 320 -23.37 5.08 20.90
N LEU A 321 -22.57 4.58 19.96
CA LEU A 321 -21.91 3.27 20.04
C LEU A 321 -20.94 3.22 21.23
N THR A 322 -20.11 4.26 21.40
CA THR A 322 -19.18 4.38 22.53
C THR A 322 -19.92 4.38 23.87
N ASN A 323 -20.99 5.16 23.99
CA ASN A 323 -21.82 5.21 25.21
C ASN A 323 -22.55 3.89 25.52
N ALA A 324 -22.71 3.02 24.52
CA ALA A 324 -23.29 1.69 24.69
C ALA A 324 -22.24 0.62 25.06
N ASP A 325 -20.96 1.00 25.24
CA ASP A 325 -19.81 0.10 25.44
C ASP A 325 -19.55 -0.82 24.25
N ILE A 326 -19.88 -0.38 23.03
CA ILE A 326 -19.52 -1.10 21.80
C ILE A 326 -18.09 -0.67 21.42
N PRO A 327 -17.12 -1.59 21.30
CA PRO A 327 -15.74 -1.25 20.95
C PRO A 327 -15.65 -0.51 19.61
N ILE A 328 -14.98 0.64 19.64
CA ILE A 328 -14.56 1.37 18.44
C ILE A 328 -13.10 1.02 18.15
N LEU A 329 -12.80 0.65 16.90
CA LEU A 329 -11.45 0.35 16.43
C LEU A 329 -11.03 1.42 15.42
N ALA A 330 -9.90 2.10 15.63
CA ALA A 330 -9.40 3.07 14.67
C ALA A 330 -8.89 2.32 13.43
N GLY A 331 -9.34 2.74 12.24
CA GLY A 331 -8.85 2.23 10.98
C GLY A 331 -8.82 3.34 9.93
N SER A 332 -7.84 3.36 9.02
CA SER A 332 -7.70 4.47 8.06
C SER A 332 -8.35 4.22 6.71
N ASP A 333 -8.52 2.95 6.35
CA ASP A 333 -8.83 2.47 4.99
C ASP A 333 -7.78 2.87 3.94
N ALA A 334 -6.53 3.02 4.37
CA ALA A 334 -5.40 3.33 3.50
C ALA A 334 -5.08 2.17 2.53
N PRO A 335 -4.67 2.46 1.28
CA PRO A 335 -4.33 3.77 0.72
C PRO A 335 -5.40 4.30 -0.25
N ASN A 336 -6.69 4.19 0.08
CA ASN A 336 -7.72 4.83 -0.73
C ASN A 336 -7.42 6.33 -0.94
N PRO A 337 -7.87 6.96 -2.05
CA PRO A 337 -7.58 8.36 -2.32
C PRO A 337 -7.84 9.24 -1.09
N GLY A 338 -6.89 10.10 -0.73
CA GLY A 338 -6.94 10.96 0.45
C GLY A 338 -6.47 10.30 1.75
N THR A 339 -5.94 9.08 1.68
CA THR A 339 -5.37 8.36 2.82
C THR A 339 -4.03 7.73 2.48
N TRP A 340 -3.19 7.46 3.47
CA TRP A 340 -1.90 6.77 3.31
C TRP A 340 -1.53 6.00 4.58
N PHE A 341 -0.77 4.93 4.39
CA PHE A 341 -0.40 4.00 5.45
C PHE A 341 0.27 4.71 6.63
N GLY A 342 -0.16 4.36 7.84
CA GLY A 342 0.35 4.92 9.09
C GLY A 342 -0.14 6.34 9.38
N VAL A 343 0.23 7.30 8.52
CA VAL A 343 -0.04 8.73 8.73
C VAL A 343 -1.53 9.04 8.86
N SER A 344 -2.40 8.38 8.09
CA SER A 344 -3.85 8.64 8.13
C SER A 344 -4.52 8.11 9.41
N LEU A 345 -3.90 7.18 10.14
CA LEU A 345 -4.41 6.74 11.43
C LEU A 345 -4.35 7.86 12.47
N HIS A 346 -3.38 8.77 12.39
CA HIS A 346 -3.33 9.96 13.25
C HIS A 346 -4.47 10.95 12.97
N ARG A 347 -4.99 10.97 11.73
CA ARG A 347 -6.19 11.74 11.40
C ARG A 347 -7.44 11.03 11.93
N GLU A 348 -7.51 9.71 11.80
CA GLU A 348 -8.59 8.89 12.37
C GLU A 348 -8.75 9.13 13.88
N LEU A 349 -7.64 9.10 14.63
CA LEU A 349 -7.64 9.39 16.07
C LEU A 349 -8.20 10.78 16.40
N GLU A 350 -7.85 11.79 15.60
CA GLU A 350 -8.38 13.14 15.77
C GLU A 350 -9.89 13.19 15.49
N LEU A 351 -10.35 12.52 14.45
CA LEU A 351 -11.77 12.46 14.07
C LEU A 351 -12.62 11.73 15.11
N LEU A 352 -12.07 10.70 15.75
CA LEU A 352 -12.70 10.03 16.89
C LEU A 352 -12.88 10.99 18.09
N VAL A 353 -11.85 11.78 18.42
CA VAL A 353 -11.95 12.80 19.47
C VAL A 353 -12.95 13.89 19.10
N GLN A 354 -12.95 14.36 17.85
CA GLN A 354 -13.95 15.32 17.34
C GLN A 354 -15.38 14.76 17.39
N SER A 355 -15.54 13.43 17.33
CA SER A 355 -16.83 12.74 17.47
C SER A 355 -17.28 12.56 18.93
N GLY A 356 -16.47 12.98 19.90
CA GLY A 356 -16.81 13.01 21.32
C GLY A 356 -16.10 11.97 22.20
N LEU A 357 -15.17 11.17 21.65
CA LEU A 357 -14.31 10.32 22.46
C LEU A 357 -13.30 11.17 23.24
N SER A 358 -12.92 10.73 24.44
CA SER A 358 -11.73 11.28 25.09
C SER A 358 -10.47 10.86 24.30
N PRO A 359 -9.35 11.62 24.38
CA PRO A 359 -8.11 11.20 23.74
C PRO A 359 -7.65 9.81 24.20
N GLN A 360 -7.81 9.47 25.48
CA GLN A 360 -7.52 8.13 25.99
C GLN A 360 -8.39 7.04 25.34
N GLN A 361 -9.69 7.29 25.13
CA GLN A 361 -10.57 6.35 24.42
C GLN A 361 -10.15 6.18 22.95
N ALA A 362 -9.73 7.26 22.28
CA ALA A 362 -9.20 7.18 20.92
C ALA A 362 -7.89 6.36 20.88
N LEU A 363 -7.00 6.52 21.87
CA LEU A 363 -5.78 5.69 21.97
C LEU A 363 -6.11 4.21 22.21
N VAL A 364 -7.09 3.90 23.07
CA VAL A 364 -7.58 2.53 23.26
C VAL A 364 -8.07 1.93 21.93
N ALA A 365 -8.81 2.72 21.14
CA ALA A 365 -9.32 2.31 19.83
C ALA A 365 -8.21 1.95 18.81
N ALA A 366 -6.99 2.47 18.99
CA ALA A 366 -5.83 2.15 18.15
C ALA A 366 -4.77 1.30 18.87
N THR A 367 -5.07 0.70 20.03
CA THR A 367 -4.11 -0.13 20.78
C THR A 367 -4.79 -1.39 21.32
N SER A 368 -5.26 -1.38 22.56
CA SER A 368 -5.77 -2.59 23.22
C SER A 368 -7.07 -3.11 22.60
N ALA A 369 -7.95 -2.24 22.11
CA ALA A 369 -9.23 -2.65 21.54
C ALA A 369 -9.08 -3.50 20.27
N PRO A 370 -8.32 -3.08 19.23
CA PRO A 370 -8.15 -3.92 18.04
C PRO A 370 -7.35 -5.19 18.34
N ALA A 371 -6.38 -5.11 19.27
CA ALA A 371 -5.64 -6.29 19.70
C ALA A 371 -6.55 -7.35 20.34
N GLN A 372 -7.48 -6.92 21.19
CA GLN A 372 -8.49 -7.77 21.81
C GLN A 372 -9.50 -8.29 20.78
N ALA A 373 -10.03 -7.42 19.92
CA ALA A 373 -11.07 -7.76 18.97
C ALA A 373 -10.63 -8.84 17.97
N PHE A 374 -9.38 -8.75 17.47
CA PHE A 374 -8.82 -9.69 16.52
C PHE A 374 -7.99 -10.83 17.15
N GLY A 375 -7.84 -10.85 18.47
CA GLY A 375 -7.19 -11.95 19.19
C GLY A 375 -5.66 -12.01 19.01
N ILE A 376 -4.99 -10.88 18.77
CA ILE A 376 -3.53 -10.82 18.61
C ILE A 376 -2.83 -10.63 19.96
N ALA A 377 -2.80 -11.70 20.74
CA ALA A 377 -2.30 -11.69 22.12
C ALA A 377 -0.86 -11.15 22.22
N GLY A 378 -0.63 -10.29 23.23
CA GLY A 378 0.68 -9.68 23.48
C GLY A 378 0.94 -8.39 22.71
N HIS A 379 0.04 -7.95 21.82
CA HIS A 379 0.10 -6.63 21.18
C HIS A 379 -0.88 -5.64 21.85
N GLY A 380 -0.72 -4.35 21.55
CA GLY A 380 -1.64 -3.29 21.99
C GLY A 380 -1.62 -2.98 23.49
N ARG A 381 -0.67 -3.54 24.26
CA ARG A 381 -0.49 -3.30 25.69
C ARG A 381 0.99 -3.18 26.06
N ILE A 382 1.29 -2.35 27.06
CA ILE A 382 2.57 -2.38 27.78
C ILE A 382 2.32 -3.17 29.06
N ALA A 383 2.78 -4.42 29.07
CA ALA A 383 2.63 -5.33 30.20
C ALA A 383 3.74 -6.37 30.15
N ASP A 384 4.06 -6.99 31.30
CA ASP A 384 5.04 -8.06 31.38
C ASP A 384 4.73 -9.19 30.38
N GLY A 385 5.72 -9.55 29.57
CA GLY A 385 5.63 -10.59 28.54
C GLY A 385 4.97 -10.15 27.22
N ALA A 386 4.43 -8.92 27.13
CA ALA A 386 3.94 -8.38 25.87
C ALA A 386 5.09 -8.16 24.86
N PHE A 387 4.75 -8.11 23.57
CA PHE A 387 5.72 -7.75 22.53
C PHE A 387 6.16 -6.30 22.70
N ALA A 388 7.44 -6.04 22.45
CA ALA A 388 8.02 -4.70 22.51
C ALA A 388 7.77 -3.92 21.21
N ASP A 389 6.48 -3.78 20.87
CA ASP A 389 5.96 -2.93 19.81
C ASP A 389 5.48 -1.63 20.46
N LEU A 390 6.30 -0.58 20.37
CA LEU A 390 6.17 0.61 21.21
C LEU A 390 6.32 1.90 20.42
N LEU A 391 5.69 2.96 20.92
CA LEU A 391 5.77 4.30 20.38
C LEU A 391 6.07 5.28 21.52
N LEU A 392 7.15 6.06 21.38
CA LEU A 392 7.47 7.16 22.29
C LEU A 392 7.19 8.47 21.57
N VAL A 393 6.32 9.29 22.16
CA VAL A 393 5.96 10.61 21.62
C VAL A 393 6.26 11.71 22.62
N ARG A 394 6.55 12.92 22.11
CA ARG A 394 6.68 14.11 22.94
C ARG A 394 5.29 14.65 23.28
N GLY A 395 5.06 14.98 24.55
CA GLY A 395 3.77 15.46 25.04
C GLY A 395 2.90 14.35 25.64
N ASP A 396 1.62 14.65 25.81
CA ASP A 396 0.65 13.78 26.47
C ASP A 396 -0.55 13.48 25.54
N PRO A 397 -0.51 12.37 24.78
CA PRO A 397 -1.56 12.00 23.85
C PRO A 397 -2.88 11.61 24.54
N THR A 398 -2.86 11.39 25.86
CA THR A 398 -4.06 11.08 26.65
C THR A 398 -4.86 12.34 26.99
N ARG A 399 -4.28 13.53 26.74
CA ARG A 399 -4.90 14.84 26.91
C ARG A 399 -5.02 15.62 25.61
N ASP A 400 -4.05 15.48 24.70
CA ASP A 400 -4.04 16.09 23.38
C ASP A 400 -3.64 15.05 22.34
N ILE A 401 -4.61 14.52 21.60
CA ILE A 401 -4.40 13.43 20.65
C ILE A 401 -3.41 13.79 19.53
N ALA A 402 -3.23 15.08 19.23
CA ALA A 402 -2.26 15.55 18.23
C ALA A 402 -0.81 15.28 18.65
N ALA A 403 -0.53 15.08 19.95
CA ALA A 403 0.79 14.71 20.45
C ALA A 403 1.29 13.38 19.86
N THR A 404 0.40 12.51 19.35
CA THR A 404 0.80 11.29 18.62
C THR A 404 1.66 11.57 17.39
N ARG A 405 1.66 12.81 16.87
CA ARG A 405 2.38 13.21 15.66
C ARG A 405 3.83 13.64 15.91
N ASP A 406 4.21 13.88 17.17
CA ASP A 406 5.58 14.24 17.56
C ASP A 406 6.34 12.99 18.04
N ILE A 407 6.57 12.08 17.07
CA ILE A 407 7.21 10.79 17.29
C ILE A 407 8.70 10.98 17.58
N VAL A 408 9.13 10.47 18.74
CA VAL A 408 10.54 10.46 19.17
C VAL A 408 11.21 9.16 18.74
N GLU A 409 10.55 8.01 18.93
CA GLU A 409 11.08 6.70 18.58
C GLU A 409 9.94 5.69 18.40
N VAL A 410 10.16 4.71 17.53
CA VAL A 410 9.27 3.57 17.31
C VAL A 410 10.10 2.29 17.52
N TRP A 411 9.59 1.37 18.33
CA TRP A 411 10.16 0.03 18.44
C TRP A 411 9.23 -0.99 17.82
N LYS A 412 9.81 -1.91 17.04
CA LYS A 412 9.14 -3.11 16.53
C LYS A 412 9.96 -4.33 16.92
N ASP A 413 9.31 -5.31 17.55
CA ASP A 413 9.98 -6.49 18.11
C ASP A 413 11.21 -6.12 18.97
N GLY A 414 11.10 -5.03 19.74
CA GLY A 414 12.15 -4.51 20.63
C GLY A 414 13.31 -3.79 19.93
N GLN A 415 13.28 -3.65 18.61
CA GLN A 415 14.29 -2.96 17.83
C GLN A 415 13.82 -1.57 17.42
N SER A 416 14.72 -0.58 17.48
CA SER A 416 14.45 0.79 17.01
C SER A 416 14.24 0.81 15.50
N ALA A 417 13.18 1.49 15.06
CA ALA A 417 12.90 1.78 13.65
C ALA A 417 13.55 3.09 13.18
N GLU A 418 14.32 3.79 14.02
CA GLU A 418 15.01 5.01 13.63
C GLU A 418 16.02 4.83 12.48
N PRO A 419 16.71 3.68 12.30
CA PRO A 419 17.49 3.43 11.09
C PRO A 419 16.64 3.50 9.81
N LEU A 420 15.45 2.88 9.81
CA LEU A 420 14.50 2.93 8.68
C LEU A 420 14.02 4.36 8.43
N ARG A 421 13.65 5.09 9.48
CA ARG A 421 13.21 6.49 9.39
C ARG A 421 14.33 7.39 8.87
N THR A 422 15.57 7.19 9.31
CA THR A 422 16.74 7.94 8.83
C THR A 422 16.99 7.69 7.36
N GLU A 423 17.00 6.43 6.94
CA GLU A 423 17.16 6.06 5.53
C GLU A 423 16.09 6.73 4.65
N ARG A 424 14.82 6.70 5.07
CA ARG A 424 13.74 7.35 4.32
C ARG A 424 13.92 8.88 4.23
N ARG A 425 14.34 9.55 5.30
CA ARG A 425 14.63 11.00 5.27
C ARG A 425 15.76 11.32 4.30
N GLU A 426 16.82 10.50 4.29
CA GLU A 426 17.94 10.64 3.35
C GLU A 426 17.49 10.43 1.91
N GLN A 427 16.66 9.42 1.65
CA GLN A 427 16.08 9.15 0.33
C GLN A 427 15.22 10.32 -0.17
N ILE A 428 14.35 10.88 0.68
CA ILE A 428 13.51 12.03 0.33
C ILE A 428 14.35 13.29 0.13
N ALA A 429 15.33 13.54 0.99
CA ALA A 429 16.25 14.67 0.82
C ALA A 429 17.04 14.55 -0.49
N ALA A 430 17.52 13.34 -0.82
CA ALA A 430 18.21 13.06 -2.07
C ALA A 430 17.30 13.21 -3.30
N ALA A 431 16.05 12.73 -3.23
CA ALA A 431 15.06 12.87 -4.31
C ALA A 431 14.66 14.33 -4.55
N SER A 432 14.52 15.12 -3.48
CA SER A 432 14.31 16.57 -3.56
C SER A 432 15.54 17.30 -4.12
N ALA A 433 16.76 16.83 -3.82
CA ALA A 433 17.99 17.37 -4.39
C ALA A 433 18.22 16.96 -5.87
N GLN A 434 17.83 15.74 -6.26
CA GLN A 434 17.91 15.23 -7.63
C GLN A 434 16.79 15.75 -8.54
N GLY A 435 15.64 16.14 -7.97
CA GLY A 435 14.66 16.98 -8.67
C GLY A 435 15.21 18.37 -9.04
N GLY A 436 16.38 18.74 -8.51
CA GLY A 436 17.07 20.00 -8.72
C GLY A 436 18.04 19.98 -9.90
N THR A 437 17.49 20.10 -11.11
CA THR A 437 18.02 20.75 -12.34
C THR A 437 17.47 20.00 -13.55
N ALA A 438 16.75 20.72 -14.42
CA ALA A 438 16.29 20.15 -15.67
C ALA A 438 17.49 19.63 -16.48
N LYS A 439 17.39 18.43 -17.04
CA LYS A 439 18.42 17.88 -17.90
C LYS A 439 18.66 18.84 -19.07
N PRO A 440 19.91 19.21 -19.38
CA PRO A 440 20.22 19.94 -20.60
C PRO A 440 19.73 19.15 -21.81
N LEU A 441 18.79 19.71 -22.56
CA LEU A 441 18.24 19.08 -23.74
C LEU A 441 19.05 19.48 -24.99
N PRO A 442 19.23 18.58 -25.97
CA PRO A 442 19.79 18.94 -27.27
C PRO A 442 19.01 20.08 -27.91
N GLN A 443 19.70 20.98 -28.61
CA GLN A 443 19.08 22.15 -29.22
C GLN A 443 17.99 21.81 -30.24
N ASP A 444 18.12 20.68 -30.95
CA ASP A 444 17.12 20.16 -31.89
C ASP A 444 16.14 19.16 -31.24
N GLY A 445 16.27 18.95 -29.92
CA GLY A 445 15.49 18.01 -29.12
C GLY A 445 15.80 16.53 -29.38
N ARG A 446 16.72 16.17 -30.28
CA ARG A 446 16.89 14.79 -30.75
C ARG A 446 17.32 13.84 -29.63
N ILE A 447 16.56 12.77 -29.43
CA ILE A 447 16.85 11.75 -28.40
C ILE A 447 17.15 10.36 -28.98
N ALA A 448 17.09 10.19 -30.31
CA ALA A 448 17.48 8.96 -30.96
C ALA A 448 18.23 9.20 -32.29
N THR A 449 19.30 8.44 -32.50
CA THR A 449 19.97 8.24 -33.78
C THR A 449 20.13 6.75 -34.02
N PHE A 450 19.85 6.28 -35.22
CA PHE A 450 19.91 4.86 -35.54
C PHE A 450 21.17 4.53 -36.34
N ALA A 451 21.87 3.49 -35.90
CA ALA A 451 23.03 2.96 -36.59
C ALA A 451 22.93 1.44 -36.66
N GLN A 452 23.60 0.82 -37.64
CA GLN A 452 23.68 -0.63 -37.76
C GLN A 452 25.14 -1.07 -37.71
N THR A 453 25.44 -2.01 -36.81
CA THR A 453 26.76 -2.65 -36.71
C THR A 453 26.57 -4.16 -36.89
N GLY A 454 26.92 -4.67 -38.06
CA GLY A 454 26.65 -6.07 -38.44
C GLY A 454 25.14 -6.33 -38.52
N GLU A 455 24.65 -7.34 -37.81
CA GLU A 455 23.22 -7.69 -37.74
C GLU A 455 22.46 -6.95 -36.61
N THR A 456 23.15 -6.15 -35.79
CA THR A 456 22.55 -5.45 -34.65
C THR A 456 22.26 -3.99 -34.98
N VAL A 457 21.03 -3.55 -34.69
CA VAL A 457 20.66 -2.13 -34.71
C VAL A 457 20.97 -1.51 -33.35
N MET A 458 21.71 -0.41 -33.37
CA MET A 458 22.00 0.43 -32.22
C MET A 458 21.12 1.68 -32.28
N ILE A 459 20.47 2.00 -31.17
CA ILE A 459 19.73 3.26 -31.00
C ILE A 459 20.51 4.11 -30.01
N GLU A 460 21.26 5.06 -30.53
CA GLU A 460 22.07 5.98 -29.73
C GLU A 460 21.22 7.14 -29.22
N ALA A 461 21.46 7.56 -27.98
CA ALA A 461 20.84 8.74 -27.39
C ALA A 461 21.92 9.64 -26.78
N PRO A 462 21.72 10.97 -26.78
CA PRO A 462 22.63 11.91 -26.11
C PRO A 462 22.67 11.69 -24.59
N PHE A 463 21.61 11.11 -24.03
CA PHE A 463 21.56 10.64 -22.65
C PHE A 463 20.47 9.56 -22.51
N GLY A 464 20.57 8.78 -21.45
CA GLY A 464 19.70 7.63 -21.24
C GLY A 464 20.00 6.48 -22.19
N SER A 465 19.07 5.54 -22.30
CA SER A 465 19.22 4.36 -23.15
C SER A 465 17.91 3.98 -23.82
N TRP A 466 18.01 3.50 -25.06
CA TRP A 466 16.91 2.91 -25.81
C TRP A 466 17.01 1.40 -25.83
N ASN A 467 15.86 0.74 -25.72
CA ASN A 467 15.76 -0.71 -25.81
C ASN A 467 14.52 -1.09 -26.63
N VAL A 468 14.60 -2.18 -27.38
CA VAL A 468 13.41 -2.88 -27.84
C VAL A 468 12.68 -3.41 -26.62
N SER A 469 11.38 -3.13 -26.50
CA SER A 469 10.59 -3.39 -25.30
C SER A 469 9.30 -4.12 -25.65
N THR A 470 9.03 -5.19 -24.91
CA THR A 470 7.79 -5.96 -25.02
C THR A 470 7.29 -6.34 -23.63
N ASP A 471 6.03 -6.75 -23.56
CA ASP A 471 5.41 -7.31 -22.37
C ASP A 471 6.06 -8.62 -21.85
N ALA A 472 7.04 -9.18 -22.56
CA ALA A 472 7.74 -10.39 -22.16
C ALA A 472 8.44 -10.27 -20.79
N MET A 473 8.86 -9.05 -20.42
CA MET A 473 9.42 -8.79 -19.08
C MET A 473 8.39 -9.01 -17.96
N MET A 474 7.09 -8.94 -18.27
CA MET A 474 5.97 -9.22 -17.37
C MET A 474 5.33 -10.59 -17.63
N GLY A 475 6.04 -11.50 -18.32
CA GLY A 475 5.54 -12.83 -18.68
C GLY A 475 4.60 -12.85 -19.90
N GLY A 476 4.49 -11.73 -20.62
CA GLY A 476 3.77 -11.64 -21.88
C GLY A 476 4.44 -12.40 -23.03
N LYS A 477 3.74 -12.48 -24.17
CA LYS A 477 4.17 -13.24 -25.35
C LYS A 477 4.36 -12.35 -26.58
N SER A 478 4.30 -11.04 -26.43
CA SER A 478 4.49 -10.11 -27.54
C SER A 478 5.94 -10.12 -28.01
N THR A 479 6.13 -9.96 -29.31
CA THR A 479 7.43 -10.02 -29.97
C THR A 479 7.72 -8.71 -30.68
N ALA A 480 9.00 -8.33 -30.70
CA ALA A 480 9.49 -7.16 -31.42
C ALA A 480 10.89 -7.44 -31.97
N GLN A 481 11.11 -7.07 -33.23
CA GLN A 481 12.42 -7.05 -33.87
C GLN A 481 12.69 -5.68 -34.47
N ALA A 482 13.91 -5.18 -34.28
CA ALA A 482 14.37 -3.93 -34.85
C ALA A 482 15.34 -4.19 -36.02
N SER A 483 15.15 -3.44 -37.10
CA SER A 483 16.04 -3.42 -38.27
C SER A 483 16.16 -1.99 -38.79
N LEU A 484 17.18 -1.69 -39.58
CA LEU A 484 17.31 -0.39 -40.23
C LEU A 484 16.84 -0.48 -41.69
N THR A 485 16.05 0.51 -42.10
CA THR A 485 15.65 0.68 -43.49
C THR A 485 16.77 1.29 -44.33
N PRO A 486 16.75 1.15 -45.67
CA PRO A 486 17.74 1.80 -46.53
C PRO A 486 17.80 3.33 -46.41
N ASP A 487 16.68 3.96 -46.06
CA ASP A 487 16.55 5.40 -45.79
C ASP A 487 16.94 5.78 -44.35
N GLY A 488 17.42 4.83 -43.54
CA GLY A 488 17.97 5.08 -42.21
C GLY A 488 16.93 5.17 -41.08
N ALA A 489 15.65 4.94 -41.37
CA ALA A 489 14.61 4.83 -40.35
C ALA A 489 14.66 3.48 -39.62
N LEU A 490 14.23 3.48 -38.36
CA LEU A 490 14.11 2.26 -37.56
C LEU A 490 12.82 1.53 -37.93
N ARG A 491 12.94 0.31 -38.47
CA ARG A 491 11.81 -0.58 -38.71
C ARG A 491 11.61 -1.52 -37.54
N LEU A 492 10.39 -1.55 -37.01
CA LEU A 492 9.93 -2.47 -35.98
C LEU A 492 8.87 -3.40 -36.55
N THR A 493 9.09 -4.69 -36.42
CA THR A 493 8.14 -5.75 -36.80
C THR A 493 7.90 -6.68 -35.64
N GLY A 494 6.71 -7.28 -35.59
CA GLY A 494 6.39 -8.28 -34.58
C GLY A 494 4.89 -8.48 -34.44
N THR A 495 4.51 -9.06 -33.30
CA THR A 495 3.12 -9.35 -32.95
C THR A 495 2.87 -8.96 -31.51
N VAL A 496 1.83 -8.18 -31.26
CA VAL A 496 1.28 -7.99 -29.91
C VAL A 496 0.35 -9.16 -29.62
N ALA A 497 0.70 -9.98 -28.64
CA ALA A 497 -0.03 -11.19 -28.30
C ALA A 497 -1.21 -10.87 -27.35
N GLU A 498 -2.30 -11.62 -27.48
CA GLU A 498 -3.44 -11.53 -26.59
C GLU A 498 -3.16 -12.29 -25.27
N GLY A 499 -3.56 -11.72 -24.12
CA GLY A 499 -3.63 -12.48 -22.85
C GLY A 499 -2.74 -12.02 -21.69
N SER A 500 -2.33 -10.75 -21.62
CA SER A 500 -1.70 -10.15 -20.42
C SER A 500 -2.52 -8.95 -19.90
N PHE A 501 -2.31 -8.56 -18.63
CA PHE A 501 -2.99 -7.42 -17.99
C PHE A 501 -2.53 -6.06 -18.58
N ALA A 502 -1.41 -6.04 -19.30
CA ALA A 502 -0.89 -4.90 -20.07
C ALA A 502 -0.01 -5.45 -21.21
N GLN A 503 -0.53 -5.42 -22.44
CA GLN A 503 0.17 -5.92 -23.63
C GLN A 503 0.85 -4.78 -24.38
N TRP A 504 2.10 -4.97 -24.77
CA TRP A 504 2.79 -4.03 -25.65
C TRP A 504 3.96 -4.65 -26.41
N ALA A 505 4.31 -3.99 -27.51
CA ALA A 505 5.56 -4.17 -28.21
C ALA A 505 6.03 -2.81 -28.78
N GLY A 506 7.32 -2.56 -28.86
CA GLY A 506 7.86 -1.31 -29.40
C GLY A 506 9.28 -1.00 -28.98
N ILE A 507 9.59 0.29 -28.80
CA ILE A 507 10.87 0.78 -28.27
C ILE A 507 10.64 1.71 -27.09
N SER A 508 11.47 1.58 -26.06
CA SER A 508 11.41 2.41 -24.86
C SER A 508 12.72 3.15 -24.63
N TRP A 509 12.61 4.40 -24.21
CA TRP A 509 13.69 5.26 -23.78
C TRP A 509 13.62 5.50 -22.28
N MET A 510 14.74 5.25 -21.61
CA MET A 510 14.91 5.52 -20.18
C MET A 510 15.94 6.64 -20.02
N PRO A 511 15.51 7.87 -19.67
CA PRO A 511 16.38 9.07 -19.66
C PRO A 511 17.33 9.17 -18.46
N GLY A 512 17.12 8.35 -17.43
CA GLY A 512 17.97 8.30 -16.24
C GLY A 512 19.37 7.75 -16.52
N GLU A 513 20.30 7.98 -15.59
CA GLU A 513 21.66 7.41 -15.65
C GLU A 513 21.69 5.90 -15.37
N ARG A 514 20.64 5.39 -14.74
CA ARG A 514 20.41 3.96 -14.47
C ARG A 514 19.02 3.58 -14.96
N MET A 515 18.81 2.30 -15.22
CA MET A 515 17.51 1.75 -15.62
C MET A 515 16.41 2.19 -14.63
N MET A 516 15.31 2.70 -15.17
CA MET A 516 14.16 3.25 -14.43
C MET A 516 14.45 4.40 -13.45
N ALA A 517 15.68 4.94 -13.41
CA ALA A 517 15.95 6.13 -12.62
C ALA A 517 15.25 7.35 -13.25
N PRO A 518 14.65 8.24 -12.45
CA PRO A 518 13.96 9.41 -12.96
C PRO A 518 14.92 10.42 -13.58
N ALA A 519 14.40 11.21 -14.50
CA ALA A 519 15.06 12.34 -15.11
C ALA A 519 14.12 13.54 -15.18
N ASN A 520 14.64 14.70 -14.80
CA ASN A 520 13.90 15.95 -14.94
C ASN A 520 13.94 16.44 -16.41
N LEU A 521 12.85 16.23 -17.13
CA LEU A 521 12.61 16.69 -18.50
C LEU A 521 11.62 17.87 -18.52
N SER A 522 11.50 18.64 -17.43
CA SER A 522 10.54 19.76 -17.33
C SER A 522 10.76 20.87 -18.36
N SER A 523 11.92 20.91 -19.03
CA SER A 523 12.21 21.81 -20.15
C SER A 523 11.62 21.35 -21.49
N ALA A 524 11.00 20.17 -21.54
CA ALA A 524 10.28 19.67 -22.72
C ALA A 524 8.77 19.65 -22.47
N THR A 525 7.99 19.97 -23.51
CA THR A 525 6.53 20.01 -23.48
C THR A 525 5.88 18.79 -24.13
N GLY A 526 6.65 17.94 -24.80
CA GLY A 526 6.16 16.72 -25.44
C GLY A 526 7.26 15.92 -26.13
N ILE A 527 6.85 14.88 -26.86
CA ILE A 527 7.70 14.07 -27.74
C ILE A 527 7.16 14.14 -29.17
N ALA A 528 8.06 14.28 -30.14
CA ALA A 528 7.72 14.31 -31.56
C ALA A 528 8.59 13.32 -32.35
N PHE A 529 8.01 12.72 -33.37
CA PHE A 529 8.67 11.75 -34.25
C PHE A 529 7.90 11.58 -35.55
N ARG A 530 8.54 10.97 -36.55
CA ARG A 530 7.91 10.52 -37.79
C ARG A 530 7.57 9.06 -37.67
N ILE A 531 6.39 8.67 -38.14
CA ILE A 531 5.95 7.27 -38.15
C ILE A 531 5.17 6.94 -39.42
N ARG A 532 5.33 5.71 -39.93
CA ARG A 532 4.48 5.09 -40.96
C ARG A 532 4.36 3.59 -40.72
N GLY A 533 3.39 2.97 -41.37
CA GLY A 533 3.22 1.51 -41.39
C GLY A 533 1.81 1.09 -41.00
N SER A 534 1.70 -0.16 -40.56
CA SER A 534 0.44 -0.80 -40.16
C SER A 534 0.59 -1.43 -38.78
N ALA A 535 -0.34 -1.11 -37.89
CA ALA A 535 -0.39 -1.62 -36.53
C ALA A 535 -1.78 -1.40 -35.93
N SER A 536 -2.12 -2.20 -34.92
CA SER A 536 -3.29 -1.98 -34.07
C SER A 536 -2.89 -1.26 -32.79
N GLY A 537 -3.62 -0.19 -32.43
CA GLY A 537 -3.41 0.57 -31.20
C GLY A 537 -2.00 1.18 -31.04
N PRO A 538 -1.46 1.92 -32.03
CA PRO A 538 -0.19 2.62 -31.85
C PRO A 538 -0.35 3.78 -30.86
N GLY A 539 0.70 4.08 -30.09
CA GLY A 539 0.66 5.17 -29.12
C GLY A 539 2.02 5.52 -28.52
N VAL A 540 1.97 6.49 -27.61
CA VAL A 540 3.07 6.84 -26.70
C VAL A 540 2.65 6.52 -25.28
N MET A 541 3.47 5.75 -24.58
CA MET A 541 3.29 5.44 -23.17
C MET A 541 4.40 6.09 -22.34
N GLY A 542 4.04 6.72 -21.22
CA GLY A 542 4.99 7.39 -20.33
C GLY A 542 4.90 6.88 -18.90
N PHE A 543 6.05 6.74 -18.26
CA PHE A 543 6.20 6.49 -16.83
C PHE A 543 6.94 7.67 -16.20
N SER A 544 6.42 8.13 -15.08
CA SER A 544 7.03 9.13 -14.22
C SER A 544 6.89 8.72 -12.77
N GLU A 545 7.72 9.29 -11.88
CA GLU A 545 7.59 9.08 -10.43
C GLU A 545 6.18 9.37 -9.92
N ALA A 546 5.53 10.41 -10.47
CA ALA A 546 4.17 10.79 -10.10
C ALA A 546 3.10 9.76 -10.51
N GLY A 547 3.35 8.99 -11.59
CA GLY A 547 2.44 7.94 -12.06
C GLY A 547 2.63 6.59 -11.36
N GLY A 548 3.71 6.42 -10.58
CA GLY A 548 4.06 5.17 -9.92
C GLY A 548 4.20 4.02 -10.93
N GLN A 549 3.50 2.90 -10.67
CA GLN A 549 3.46 1.74 -11.56
C GLN A 549 2.43 1.86 -12.70
N GLN A 550 1.58 2.89 -12.70
CA GLN A 550 0.54 3.06 -13.71
C GLN A 550 1.05 3.93 -14.86
N PRO A 551 1.20 3.39 -16.08
CA PRO A 551 1.60 4.20 -17.22
C PRO A 551 0.52 5.19 -17.65
N ALA A 552 0.96 6.36 -18.12
CA ALA A 552 0.15 7.25 -18.92
C ALA A 552 0.20 6.80 -20.39
N LEU A 553 -0.92 6.80 -21.10
CA LEU A 553 -0.98 6.37 -22.50
C LEU A 553 -1.74 7.40 -23.34
N SER A 554 -1.16 7.78 -24.48
CA SER A 554 -1.81 8.56 -25.53
C SER A 554 -1.79 7.77 -26.85
N GLN A 555 -2.96 7.58 -27.45
CA GLN A 555 -3.09 6.88 -28.73
C GLN A 555 -2.78 7.83 -29.89
N ILE A 556 -2.20 7.28 -30.96
CA ILE A 556 -1.88 8.04 -32.17
C ILE A 556 -2.49 7.36 -33.40
N GLU A 557 -2.50 8.07 -34.53
CA GLU A 557 -2.89 7.49 -35.82
C GLU A 557 -1.66 7.30 -36.71
N ILE A 558 -1.61 6.16 -37.40
CA ILE A 558 -0.59 5.86 -38.40
C ILE A 558 -1.24 5.43 -39.72
N GLY A 559 -0.45 5.46 -40.80
CA GLY A 559 -0.84 4.90 -42.09
C GLY A 559 0.40 4.61 -42.94
N GLU A 560 0.19 4.18 -44.18
CA GLU A 560 1.29 3.76 -45.08
C GLU A 560 2.28 4.90 -45.41
N ASN A 561 1.83 6.15 -45.36
CA ASN A 561 2.65 7.32 -45.60
C ASN A 561 3.24 7.88 -44.30
N TRP A 562 4.43 8.49 -44.39
CA TRP A 562 5.04 9.21 -43.28
C TRP A 562 4.11 10.29 -42.72
N ARG A 563 3.93 10.26 -41.40
CA ARG A 563 3.26 11.31 -40.63
C ARG A 563 4.20 11.84 -39.56
N ASP A 564 4.22 13.15 -39.39
CA ASP A 564 4.81 13.79 -38.22
C ASP A 564 3.79 13.74 -37.08
N VAL A 565 4.19 13.14 -35.96
CA VAL A 565 3.37 13.01 -34.75
C VAL A 565 4.04 13.83 -33.65
N THR A 566 3.22 14.55 -32.89
CA THR A 566 3.64 15.21 -31.65
C THR A 566 2.64 14.83 -30.58
N VAL A 567 3.14 14.27 -29.48
CA VAL A 567 2.36 13.96 -28.28
C VAL A 567 2.79 14.94 -27.19
N PRO A 568 1.99 15.97 -26.90
CA PRO A 568 2.17 16.82 -25.72
C PRO A 568 2.19 15.97 -24.46
N PHE A 569 3.06 16.29 -23.50
CA PHE A 569 3.07 15.61 -22.20
C PHE A 569 1.78 15.87 -21.41
N ALA A 570 1.08 16.98 -21.68
CA ALA A 570 -0.23 17.26 -21.12
C ALA A 570 -1.32 16.25 -21.56
N ASP A 571 -1.12 15.58 -22.70
CA ASP A 571 -2.04 14.56 -23.21
C ASP A 571 -1.75 13.17 -22.61
N LEU A 572 -0.71 13.06 -21.77
CA LEU A 572 -0.39 11.86 -21.00
C LEU A 572 -0.95 12.00 -19.58
N PRO A 573 -2.08 11.36 -19.24
CA PRO A 573 -2.73 11.55 -17.94
C PRO A 573 -1.84 11.02 -16.81
N ARG A 574 -1.61 11.86 -15.77
CA ARG A 574 -0.77 11.56 -14.60
C ARG A 574 0.73 11.45 -14.88
N PHE A 575 1.17 11.81 -16.09
CA PHE A 575 2.57 11.92 -16.41
C PHE A 575 3.14 13.27 -15.93
N ASP A 576 4.32 13.24 -15.33
CA ASP A 576 5.05 14.42 -14.87
C ASP A 576 6.45 14.38 -15.47
N SER A 577 6.75 15.34 -16.35
CA SER A 577 8.02 15.40 -17.05
C SER A 577 9.20 15.66 -16.11
N SER A 578 8.98 16.25 -14.92
CA SER A 578 10.04 16.52 -13.94
C SER A 578 10.59 15.26 -13.26
N GLY A 579 9.91 14.13 -13.40
CA GLY A 579 10.33 12.82 -12.86
C GLY A 579 10.17 11.69 -13.87
N THR A 580 10.50 11.93 -15.14
CA THR A 580 10.32 10.92 -16.22
C THR A 580 11.24 9.73 -16.01
N THR A 581 10.69 8.52 -15.89
CA THR A 581 11.48 7.27 -15.76
C THR A 581 11.56 6.51 -17.09
N MET A 582 10.52 6.58 -17.92
CA MET A 582 10.48 5.93 -19.24
C MET A 582 9.48 6.60 -20.20
N LEU A 583 9.82 6.67 -21.49
CA LEU A 583 8.88 6.93 -22.59
C LEU A 583 8.95 5.78 -23.60
N LEU A 584 7.82 5.32 -24.11
CA LEU A 584 7.71 4.20 -25.01
C LEU A 584 6.88 4.57 -26.24
N ILE A 585 7.40 4.29 -27.42
CA ILE A 585 6.68 4.38 -28.70
C ILE A 585 6.40 2.95 -29.14
N GLY A 586 5.12 2.59 -29.26
CA GLY A 586 4.76 1.20 -29.47
C GLY A 586 3.29 0.96 -29.77
N MET A 587 2.94 -0.31 -29.67
CA MET A 587 1.65 -0.90 -30.03
C MET A 587 1.05 -1.52 -28.78
N PHE A 588 -0.22 -1.23 -28.50
CA PHE A 588 -0.88 -1.60 -27.25
C PHE A 588 -2.17 -2.43 -27.45
N SER A 589 -2.47 -2.79 -28.71
CA SER A 589 -3.59 -3.67 -29.05
C SER A 589 -3.08 -4.92 -29.78
N PRO A 590 -3.75 -6.07 -29.64
CA PRO A 590 -3.30 -7.32 -30.26
C PRO A 590 -3.25 -7.24 -31.79
N GLY A 591 -2.28 -7.94 -32.37
CA GLY A 591 -2.13 -8.07 -33.81
C GLY A 591 -0.70 -7.94 -34.29
N ASP A 592 -0.50 -8.30 -35.56
CA ASP A 592 0.76 -8.10 -36.25
C ASP A 592 0.98 -6.63 -36.56
N TYR A 593 2.23 -6.19 -36.49
CA TYR A 593 2.60 -4.83 -36.84
C TYR A 593 3.90 -4.79 -37.65
N SER A 594 3.98 -3.76 -38.49
CA SER A 594 5.19 -3.35 -39.19
C SER A 594 5.17 -1.83 -39.29
N ILE A 595 5.98 -1.18 -38.46
CA ILE A 595 6.09 0.27 -38.43
C ILE A 595 7.52 0.72 -38.68
N GLU A 596 7.66 1.96 -39.13
CA GLU A 596 8.94 2.63 -39.27
C GLU A 596 8.88 3.96 -38.53
N VAL A 597 9.90 4.23 -37.72
CA VAL A 597 10.00 5.42 -36.87
C VAL A 597 11.28 6.17 -37.20
N ASP A 598 11.19 7.50 -37.28
CA ASP A 598 12.34 8.38 -37.52
C ASP A 598 12.23 9.70 -36.75
N GLN A 599 13.34 10.43 -36.63
CA GLN A 599 13.43 11.79 -36.07
C GLN A 599 12.82 11.94 -34.66
N ILE A 600 13.09 10.98 -33.76
CA ILE A 600 12.57 11.04 -32.38
C ILE A 600 13.25 12.17 -31.61
N ARG A 601 12.45 13.14 -31.16
CA ARG A 601 12.88 14.34 -30.46
C ARG A 601 11.94 14.72 -29.33
N LEU A 602 12.47 15.35 -28.29
CA LEU A 602 11.69 16.12 -27.33
C LEU A 602 11.30 17.46 -27.95
N VAL A 603 10.10 17.92 -27.65
CA VAL A 603 9.63 19.26 -28.02
C VAL A 603 10.10 20.23 -26.94
N VAL A 604 11.02 21.11 -27.31
CA VAL A 604 11.53 22.20 -26.47
C VAL A 604 10.93 23.52 -26.98
N GLU A 605 10.63 24.44 -26.06
CA GLU A 605 10.17 25.80 -26.42
C GLU A 605 11.32 26.70 -26.91
#